data_AF-A0A7C6E3V2-F1
#
_entry.id   AF-A0A7C6E3V2-F1
#
_cell.length_a   1.000
_cell.length_b   1.000
_cell.length_c   1.000
_cell.angle_alpha   90.00
_cell.angle_beta   90.00
_cell.angle_gamma   90.00
#
_symmetry.space_group_name_H-M   'P 1'
#
loop_
_entity.id
_entity.type
_entity.pdbx_description
1 polymer ?
#
loop_
_entity_poly.entity_id
_entity_poly.type
_entity_poly.pdbx_seq_one_letter_code
_entity_poly.pdbx_strand_id
1 'polypeptide(L)' 'MKMIIRYLSQAGFILFGLGFLCLIPIIYWVIAILLCIWVYKDAESRGMEGVLWLIVVLLTGIIGLIIYLVVRKEKPVQPP' A
#
# COMPACT_ATOMS: atom_id res chain seq x y z
N MET A 1 -3.34 -47.25 -2.51
CA MET A 1 -4.09 -46.30 -1.64
C MET A 1 -3.23 -45.19 -1.05
N LYS A 2 -2.11 -45.47 -0.34
CA LYS A 2 -1.21 -44.43 0.22
C LYS A 2 -0.62 -43.44 -0.80
N MET A 3 -0.36 -43.91 -2.02
CA MET A 3 0.18 -43.09 -3.11
C MET A 3 -0.81 -42.01 -3.58
N ILE A 4 -2.09 -42.36 -3.77
CA ILE A 4 -3.15 -41.41 -4.19
C ILE A 4 -3.38 -40.32 -3.13
N ILE A 5 -3.39 -40.71 -1.85
CA ILE A 5 -3.54 -39.76 -0.73
C ILE A 5 -2.38 -38.75 -0.70
N ARG A 6 -1.16 -39.18 -1.02
CA ARG A 6 0.03 -38.31 -1.07
C ARG A 6 -0.03 -37.31 -2.23
N TYR A 7 -0.55 -37.70 -3.40
CA TYR A 7 -0.78 -36.77 -4.52
C TYR A 7 -1.89 -35.75 -4.22
N LEU A 8 -3.01 -36.18 -3.62
CA LEU A 8 -4.10 -35.28 -3.22
C LEU A 8 -3.64 -34.26 -2.16
N SER A 9 -2.83 -34.70 -1.19
CA SER A 9 -2.24 -33.82 -0.18
C SER A 9 -1.26 -32.80 -0.78
N GLN A 10 -0.40 -33.22 -1.71
CA GLN A 10 0.52 -32.29 -2.39
C GLN A 10 -0.22 -31.29 -3.29
N ALA A 11 -1.24 -31.74 -4.03
CA ALA A 11 -2.07 -30.85 -4.83
C ALA A 11 -2.79 -29.80 -3.96
N GLY A 12 -3.33 -30.21 -2.81
CA GLY A 12 -3.94 -29.28 -1.84
C GLY A 12 -2.96 -28.25 -1.30
N PHE A 13 -1.72 -28.65 -1.00
CA PHE A 13 -0.67 -27.74 -0.52
C PHE A 13 -0.23 -26.74 -1.60
N ILE A 14 -0.14 -27.18 -2.86
CA ILE A 14 0.20 -26.33 -4.01
C ILE A 14 -0.92 -25.31 -4.28
N LEU A 15 -2.19 -25.74 -4.28
CA LEU A 15 -3.35 -24.85 -4.44
C LEU A 15 -3.43 -23.81 -3.31
N PHE A 16 -3.19 -24.22 -2.06
CA PHE A 16 -3.19 -23.31 -0.91
C PHE A 16 -2.02 -22.32 -0.98
N GLY A 17 -0.82 -22.80 -1.33
CA GLY A 17 0.37 -21.97 -1.51
C GLY A 17 0.22 -20.95 -2.65
N LEU A 18 -0.33 -21.36 -3.79
CA LEU A 18 -0.64 -20.47 -4.92
C LEU A 18 -1.71 -19.43 -4.55
N GLY A 19 -2.76 -19.83 -3.84
CA GLY A 19 -3.79 -18.91 -3.37
C GLY A 19 -3.23 -17.82 -2.45
N PHE A 20 -2.34 -18.20 -1.51
CA PHE A 20 -1.70 -17.25 -0.60
C PHE A 20 -0.70 -16.33 -1.31
N LEU A 21 0.05 -16.85 -2.29
CA LEU A 21 0.96 -16.08 -3.14
C LEU A 21 0.24 -14.98 -3.93
N CYS A 22 -1.01 -15.20 -4.34
CA CYS A 22 -1.81 -14.19 -5.05
C CYS A 22 -2.39 -13.10 -4.14
N LEU A 23 -2.59 -13.38 -2.84
CA LEU A 23 -3.16 -12.41 -1.89
C LEU A 23 -2.16 -11.34 -1.46
N ILE A 24 -0.89 -11.70 -1.30
CA ILE A 24 0.18 -10.79 -0.89
C ILE A 24 0.30 -9.54 -1.80
N PRO A 25 0.39 -9.66 -3.14
CA PRO A 25 0.48 -8.49 -4.01
C PRO A 25 -0.80 -7.66 -3.99
N ILE A 26 -1.97 -8.27 -3.84
CA ILE A 26 -3.25 -7.55 -3.74
C ILE A 26 -3.26 -6.67 -2.49
N ILE A 27 -2.90 -7.22 -1.34
CA ILE A 27 -2.81 -6.47 -0.08
C ILE A 27 -1.80 -5.33 -0.21
N TYR A 28 -0.64 -5.59 -0.81
CA TYR A 28 0.38 -4.58 -1.06
C TYR A 28 -0.18 -3.42 -1.90
N TRP A 29 -0.87 -3.72 -3.01
CA TRP A 29 -1.48 -2.70 -3.86
C TRP A 29 -2.57 -1.90 -3.15
N VAL A 30 -3.41 -2.56 -2.36
CA VAL A 30 -4.44 -1.87 -1.56
C VAL A 30 -3.80 -0.89 -0.58
N ILE A 31 -2.75 -1.32 0.14
CA ILE A 31 -2.02 -0.44 1.07
C ILE A 31 -1.37 0.73 0.32
N ALA A 32 -0.74 0.47 -0.82
CA ALA A 32 -0.11 1.52 -1.62
C ALA A 32 -1.12 2.57 -2.11
N ILE A 33 -2.28 2.14 -2.59
CA ILE A 33 -3.36 3.04 -3.02
C ILE A 33 -3.89 3.87 -1.85
N LEU A 34 -4.14 3.24 -0.69
CA LEU A 34 -4.58 3.94 0.51
C LEU A 34 -3.55 4.98 0.98
N LEU A 35 -2.25 4.66 0.90
CA LEU A 35 -1.18 5.61 1.17
C LEU A 35 -1.19 6.80 0.21
N CYS A 36 -1.38 6.57 -1.09
CA CYS A 36 -1.47 7.62 -2.09
C CYS A 36 -2.66 8.57 -1.81
N ILE A 37 -3.83 8.01 -1.53
CA ILE A 37 -5.03 8.78 -1.16
C ILE A 37 -4.77 9.58 0.11
N TRP A 38 -4.09 8.98 1.10
CA TRP A 38 -3.74 9.64 2.35
C TRP A 38 -2.78 10.81 2.14
N VAL A 39 -1.69 10.64 1.38
CA VAL A 39 -0.73 11.72 1.08
C VAL A 39 -1.42 12.89 0.39
N TYR A 40 -2.25 12.61 -0.62
CA TYR A 40 -3.00 13.63 -1.33
C TYR A 40 -3.89 14.44 -0.37
N LYS A 41 -4.73 13.75 0.41
CA LYS A 41 -5.65 14.41 1.36
C LYS A 41 -4.92 15.12 2.49
N ASP A 42 -3.85 14.55 3.03
CA ASP A 42 -3.08 15.16 4.11
C ASP A 42 -2.38 16.42 3.62
N ALA A 43 -1.86 16.44 2.39
CA ALA A 43 -1.24 17.62 1.77
C ALA A 43 -2.26 18.75 1.55
N GLU A 44 -3.40 18.45 0.93
CA GLU A 44 -4.49 19.41 0.74
C GLU A 44 -4.97 19.99 2.07
N SER A 45 -5.12 19.14 3.11
CA SER A 45 -5.54 19.59 4.45
C SER A 45 -4.54 20.54 5.13
N ARG A 46 -3.29 20.57 4.66
CA ARG A 46 -2.21 21.43 5.15
C ARG A 46 -1.98 22.65 4.26
N GLY A 47 -2.85 22.90 3.27
CA GLY A 47 -2.67 23.98 2.30
C GLY A 47 -1.41 23.79 1.44
N MET A 48 -1.07 22.54 1.14
CA MET A 48 -0.01 22.16 0.21
C MET A 48 -0.66 21.54 -1.03
N GLU A 49 -0.03 21.70 -2.19
CA GLU A 49 -0.48 21.08 -3.44
C GLU A 49 -0.44 19.55 -3.34
N GLY A 50 -1.60 18.92 -3.16
CA GLY A 50 -1.69 17.48 -2.93
C GLY A 50 -1.28 16.66 -4.14
N VAL A 51 -1.60 17.15 -5.35
CA VAL A 51 -1.21 16.49 -6.61
C VAL A 51 0.31 16.46 -6.76
N LEU A 52 1.01 17.54 -6.42
CA LEU A 52 2.47 17.60 -6.50
C LEU A 52 3.12 16.58 -5.55
N TRP A 53 2.65 16.52 -4.30
CA TRP A 53 3.17 15.55 -3.33
C TRP A 53 2.83 14.10 -3.69
N LEU A 54 1.64 13.85 -4.24
CA LEU A 54 1.28 12.54 -4.76
C LEU A 54 2.24 12.10 -5.87
N ILE A 55 2.55 12.97 -6.84
CA ILE A 55 3.50 12.67 -7.93
C ILE A 55 4.89 12.36 -7.38
N VAL A 56 5.37 13.14 -6.41
CA VAL A 56 6.68 12.90 -5.77
C VAL A 56 6.73 11.51 -5.13
N VAL A 57 5.70 11.16 -4.35
CA VAL A 57 5.61 9.84 -3.70
C VAL A 57 5.47 8.71 -4.71
N LEU A 58 4.74 8.89 -5.81
CA LEU A 58 4.60 7.88 -6.86
C LEU A 58 5.93 7.64 -7.61
N LEU A 59 6.71 8.67 -7.88
CA LEU A 59 7.96 8.56 -8.64
C LEU A 59 9.13 8.04 -7.78
N THR A 60 9.17 8.41 -6.50
CA THR A 60 10.31 8.11 -5.61
C THR A 60 9.99 7.06 -4.54
N GLY A 61 8.74 6.62 -4.46
CA GLY A 61 8.26 5.59 -3.54
C GLY A 61 8.43 5.99 -2.08
N ILE A 62 9.00 5.08 -1.29
CA ILE A 62 9.21 5.26 0.15
C ILE A 62 10.07 6.51 0.45
N ILE A 63 11.04 6.83 -0.40
CA ILE A 63 11.89 8.01 -0.21
C ILE A 63 11.05 9.28 -0.28
N GLY A 64 10.16 9.41 -1.26
CA GLY A 64 9.24 10.54 -1.36
C GLY A 64 8.28 10.63 -0.20
N LEU A 65 7.83 9.48 0.31
CA LEU A 65 6.97 9.44 1.50
C LEU A 65 7.70 9.97 2.74
N ILE A 66 8.97 9.58 2.94
CA ILE A 66 9.79 10.09 4.03
C ILE A 66 10.00 11.60 3.88
N ILE A 67 10.36 12.08 2.69
CA ILE A 67 10.54 13.51 2.41
C ILE A 67 9.25 14.28 2.69
N TYR A 68 8.10 13.76 2.23
CA TYR A 68 6.79 14.34 2.51
C TYR A 68 6.52 14.45 4.01
N LEU A 69 6.77 13.38 4.78
CA LEU A 69 6.57 13.37 6.22
C LEU A 69 7.43 14.38 6.98
N VAL A 70 8.64 14.64 6.48
CA VAL A 70 9.58 15.61 7.07
C VAL A 70 9.20 17.05 6.71
N VAL A 71 8.79 17.29 5.46
CA VAL A 71 8.55 18.64 4.92
C VAL A 71 7.11 19.11 5.11
N ARG A 72 6.15 18.20 5.36
CA ARG A 72 4.74 18.56 5.47
C ARG A 72 4.51 19.67 6.50
N LYS A 73 3.71 20.67 6.10
CA LYS A 73 3.36 21.80 6.96
C LYS A 73 2.48 21.35 8.12
N GLU A 74 2.45 22.13 9.19
CA GLU A 74 1.45 21.92 10.24
C GLU A 74 0.04 22.13 9.67
N LYS A 75 -0.95 21.45 10.28
CA LYS A 75 -2.33 21.68 9.87
C LYS A 75 -2.72 23.08 10.32
N PRO A 76 -3.38 23.88 9.47
CA PRO A 76 -3.92 25.16 9.90
C PRO A 76 -4.87 24.90 11.08
N VAL A 77 -4.75 25.73 12.11
CA VAL A 77 -5.66 25.69 13.27
C VAL A 77 -7.04 26.04 12.73
N GLN A 78 -7.91 25.05 12.60
CA GLN A 78 -9.29 25.28 12.20
C GLN A 78 -10.03 25.90 13.40
N PRO A 79 -10.57 27.13 13.27
CA PRO A 79 -11.41 27.69 14.33
C PRO A 79 -12.67 26.80 14.53
N PRO A 80 -13.19 26.73 15.76
CA PRO A 80 -14.30 25.85 16.14
C PRO A 80 -15.61 26.19 15.43
#